data_AF-D5URN3-F1
#
_entry.id   AF-D5URN3-F1
#
_cell.length_a   1.000
_cell.length_b   1.000
_cell.length_c   1.000
_cell.angle_alpha   90.00
_cell.angle_beta   90.00
_cell.angle_gamma   90.00
#
_symmetry.space_group_name_H-M   'P 1'
#
loop_
_entity.id
_entity.type
_entity.pdbx_description
1 polymer ?
#
loop_
_entity_poly.entity_id
_entity_poly.type
_entity_poly.pdbx_seq_one_letter_code
_entity_poly.pdbx_strand_id
1 'polypeptide(L)'
;MPKVPEPTPQEVRDFLSPISHWSHLKANAEEQYRKTILAAYAARIPIVHIARYTGTSPQAVKKVIDRQNDKAVDGAPAFPNTPRAGYYRDQALPQRPMRAI
;
A
#
# COMPACT_ATOMS: atom_id res chain seq x y z
N MET A 1 -53.66 -7.22 -7.95
CA MET A 1 -52.34 -6.57 -8.13
C MET A 1 -51.79 -7.04 -9.47
N PRO A 2 -51.39 -6.16 -10.40
CA PRO A 2 -50.73 -6.61 -11.62
C PRO A 2 -49.38 -7.24 -11.23
N LYS A 3 -49.13 -8.45 -11.75
CA LYS A 3 -47.92 -9.22 -11.47
C LYS A 3 -46.78 -8.57 -12.25
N VAL A 4 -45.85 -7.92 -11.53
CA VAL A 4 -44.66 -7.35 -12.16
C VAL A 4 -43.91 -8.51 -12.84
N PRO A 5 -43.58 -8.41 -14.13
CA PRO A 5 -42.84 -9.47 -14.81
C PRO A 5 -41.48 -9.64 -14.13
N GLU A 6 -41.12 -10.88 -13.79
CA GLU A 6 -39.81 -11.16 -13.22
C GLU A 6 -38.74 -10.86 -14.29
N PRO A 7 -37.69 -10.09 -13.95
CA PRO A 7 -36.66 -9.74 -14.91
C PRO A 7 -35.95 -11.00 -15.38
N THR A 8 -35.70 -11.08 -16.68
CA THR A 8 -34.98 -12.20 -17.27
C THR A 8 -33.53 -12.21 -16.76
N PRO A 9 -32.87 -13.38 -16.72
CA PRO A 9 -31.45 -13.46 -16.33
C PRO A 9 -30.53 -12.54 -17.15
N GLN A 10 -30.90 -12.27 -18.41
CA GLN A 10 -30.18 -11.36 -19.29
C GLN A 10 -30.34 -9.89 -18.86
N GLU A 11 -31.55 -9.44 -18.55
CA GLU A 11 -31.80 -8.08 -18.04
C GLU A 11 -31.12 -7.83 -16.69
N VAL A 12 -31.09 -8.82 -15.80
CA VAL A 12 -30.33 -8.76 -14.55
C VAL A 12 -28.83 -8.59 -14.84
N ARG A 13 -28.30 -9.32 -15.82
CA ARG A 13 -26.89 -9.24 -16.20
C ARG A 13 -26.53 -7.90 -16.83
N ASP A 14 -27.38 -7.36 -17.69
CA ASP A 14 -27.21 -6.03 -18.30
C ASP A 14 -27.29 -4.93 -17.23
N PHE A 15 -28.19 -5.08 -16.24
CA PHE A 15 -28.30 -4.17 -15.10
C PHE A 15 -27.06 -4.20 -14.17
N LEU A 16 -26.46 -5.38 -13.98
CA LEU A 16 -25.27 -5.58 -13.14
C LEU A 16 -23.94 -5.38 -13.90
N SER A 17 -23.97 -5.22 -15.22
CA SER A 17 -22.78 -5.05 -16.06
C SER A 17 -21.94 -3.81 -15.70
N PRO A 18 -22.55 -2.63 -15.43
CA PRO A 18 -21.80 -1.48 -14.94
C PRO A 18 -21.10 -1.77 -13.60
N ILE A 19 -21.78 -2.45 -12.67
CA ILE A 19 -21.24 -2.79 -11.35
C ILE A 19 -20.03 -3.71 -11.49
N SER A 20 -20.11 -4.69 -12.39
CA SER A 20 -19.00 -5.59 -12.70
C SER A 20 -17.80 -4.82 -13.27
N HIS A 21 -18.04 -3.90 -14.22
CA HIS A 21 -16.99 -3.04 -14.78
C HIS A 21 -16.28 -2.20 -13.72
N TRP A 22 -17.02 -1.53 -12.82
CA TRP A 22 -16.44 -0.75 -11.72
C TRP A 22 -15.69 -1.62 -10.71
N SER A 23 -16.16 -2.84 -10.44
CA SER A 23 -15.47 -3.80 -9.58
C SER A 23 -14.09 -4.17 -10.12
N HIS A 24 -13.98 -4.42 -11.44
CA HIS A 24 -12.69 -4.70 -12.08
C HIS A 24 -11.74 -3.50 -12.03
N LEU A 25 -12.23 -2.28 -12.27
CA LEU A 25 -11.43 -1.06 -12.15
C LEU A 25 -10.92 -0.86 -10.72
N LYS A 26 -11.78 -1.08 -9.72
CA LYS A 26 -11.41 -1.02 -8.31
C LYS A 26 -10.35 -2.06 -7.95
N ALA A 27 -10.53 -3.31 -8.40
CA ALA A 27 -9.58 -4.38 -8.16
C ALA A 27 -8.20 -4.07 -8.78
N ASN A 28 -8.17 -3.56 -10.01
CA ASN A 28 -6.93 -3.16 -10.67
C ASN A 28 -6.26 -1.97 -9.93
N ALA A 29 -7.04 -0.96 -9.53
CA ALA A 29 -6.53 0.17 -8.76
C ALA A 29 -5.93 -0.27 -7.41
N GLU A 30 -6.58 -1.21 -6.72
CA GLU A 30 -6.08 -1.77 -5.46
C GLU A 30 -4.78 -2.57 -5.67
N GLU A 31 -4.68 -3.33 -6.75
CA GLU A 31 -3.47 -4.07 -7.10
C GLU A 31 -2.29 -3.14 -7.43
N GLN A 32 -2.54 -2.10 -8.24
CA GLN A 32 -1.53 -1.10 -8.57
C GLN A 32 -1.06 -0.36 -7.30
N TYR A 33 -1.99 0.07 -6.46
CA TYR A 33 -1.69 0.70 -5.17
C TYR A 33 -0.78 -0.18 -4.31
N ARG A 34 -1.08 -1.48 -4.20
CA ARG A 34 -0.24 -2.44 -3.47
C ARG A 34 1.15 -2.55 -4.08
N LYS A 35 1.24 -2.71 -5.41
CA LYS A 35 2.53 -2.84 -6.13
C LYS A 35 3.40 -1.60 -5.91
N THR A 36 2.84 -0.40 -6.01
CA THR A 36 3.56 0.86 -5.78
C THR A 36 4.11 0.95 -4.36
N ILE A 37 3.32 0.59 -3.35
CA ILE A 37 3.78 0.57 -1.94
C ILE A 37 4.96 -0.39 -1.76
N LEU A 38 4.85 -1.61 -2.28
CA LEU A 38 5.89 -2.63 -2.14
C LEU A 38 7.17 -2.24 -2.88
N ALA A 39 7.05 -1.67 -4.08
CA ALA A 39 8.19 -1.17 -4.83
C ALA A 39 8.91 -0.02 -4.09
N ALA A 40 8.15 0.94 -3.56
CA ALA A 40 8.69 2.06 -2.79
C ALA A 40 9.36 1.58 -1.48
N TYR A 41 8.77 0.59 -0.81
CA TYR A 41 9.34 -0.03 0.38
C TYR A 41 10.64 -0.78 0.07
N ALA A 42 10.69 -1.54 -1.02
CA ALA A 42 11.90 -2.21 -1.50
C ALA A 42 13.03 -1.21 -1.84
N ALA A 43 12.67 -0.03 -2.35
CA ALA A 43 13.58 1.09 -2.57
C ALA A 43 14.02 1.82 -1.27
N ARG A 44 13.64 1.30 -0.09
CA ARG A 44 13.95 1.85 1.24
C ARG A 44 13.42 3.26 1.49
N ILE A 45 12.34 3.65 0.79
CA ILE A 45 11.66 4.91 1.05
C ILE A 45 10.93 4.82 2.41
N PRO A 46 11.07 5.82 3.30
CA PRO A 46 10.38 5.78 4.58
C PRO A 46 8.86 5.73 4.42
N ILE A 47 8.18 4.93 5.25
CA ILE A 47 6.72 4.72 5.22
C ILE A 47 5.95 6.05 5.25
N VAL A 48 6.43 7.04 5.99
CA VAL A 48 5.81 8.38 6.08
C VAL A 48 5.78 9.11 4.74
N HIS A 49 6.79 8.93 3.89
CA HIS A 49 6.85 9.54 2.56
C HIS A 49 5.97 8.80 1.56
N ILE A 50 5.96 7.46 1.63
CA ILE A 50 5.05 6.64 0.82
C ILE A 50 3.60 7.05 1.09
N ALA A 51 3.22 7.12 2.37
CA ALA A 51 1.88 7.51 2.80
C ALA A 51 1.45 8.90 2.29
N ARG A 52 2.36 9.89 2.36
CA ARG A 52 2.12 11.24 1.83
C ARG A 52 1.89 11.21 0.31
N TYR A 53 2.70 10.46 -0.42
CA TYR A 53 2.61 10.38 -1.88
C TYR A 53 1.35 9.63 -2.34
N THR A 54 1.00 8.55 -1.64
CA THR A 54 -0.19 7.75 -1.96
C THR A 54 -1.50 8.35 -1.43
N GLY A 55 -1.43 9.45 -0.66
CA GLY A 55 -2.61 10.09 -0.06
C GLY A 55 -3.29 9.22 1.01
N THR A 56 -2.54 8.35 1.70
CA THR A 56 -3.07 7.42 2.70
C THR A 56 -2.37 7.56 4.05
N SER A 57 -2.83 6.82 5.06
CA SER A 57 -2.19 6.84 6.37
C SER A 57 -0.95 5.94 6.41
N PRO A 58 0.10 6.28 7.20
CA PRO A 58 1.26 5.42 7.40
C PRO A 58 0.90 4.02 7.92
N GLN A 59 -0.18 3.90 8.70
CA GLN A 59 -0.68 2.62 9.19
C GLN A 59 -1.24 1.75 8.05
N ALA A 60 -1.92 2.34 7.07
CA ALA A 60 -2.43 1.62 5.91
C ALA A 60 -1.27 1.06 5.07
N VAL A 61 -0.23 1.87 4.83
CA VAL A 61 1.00 1.44 4.14
C VAL A 61 1.67 0.29 4.90
N LYS A 62 1.81 0.40 6.23
CA LYS A 62 2.38 -0.67 7.05
C LYS A 62 1.59 -1.98 6.94
N LYS A 63 0.25 -1.93 7.00
CA LYS A 63 -0.60 -3.12 6.84
C LYS A 63 -0.45 -3.82 5.49
N VAL A 64 -0.10 -3.08 4.43
CA VAL A 64 0.16 -3.67 3.11
C VAL A 64 1.48 -4.43 3.11
N ILE A 65 2.51 -3.85 3.73
CA ILE A 65 3.84 -4.46 3.87
C ILE A 65 3.76 -5.71 4.76
N ASP A 66 3.13 -5.61 5.93
CA ASP A 66 2.98 -6.71 6.88
C ASP A 66 2.27 -7.91 6.20
N ARG A 67 1.16 -7.66 5.50
CA ARG A 67 0.43 -8.69 4.74
C ARG A 67 1.25 -9.34 3.60
N GLN A 68 2.23 -8.63 3.04
CA GLN A 68 3.13 -9.21 2.04
C GLN A 68 4.16 -10.13 2.71
N ASN A 69 4.69 -9.72 3.86
CA ASN A 69 5.64 -10.52 4.62
C ASN A 69 4.98 -11.81 5.14
N ASP A 70 3.76 -11.73 5.67
CA ASP A 70 3.00 -12.91 6.12
C ASP A 70 2.81 -13.94 5.00
N LYS A 71 2.56 -13.48 3.76
CA LYS A 71 2.44 -14.35 2.59
C LYS A 71 3.76 -14.97 2.13
N ALA A 72 4.90 -14.37 2.47
CA ALA A 72 6.21 -14.89 2.11
C ALA A 72 6.71 -15.97 3.09
N VAL A 73 6.12 -16.08 4.28
CA VAL A 73 6.53 -17.07 5.31
C VAL A 73 6.26 -18.52 4.87
N ASP A 74 5.27 -18.76 4.00
CA ASP A 74 4.90 -20.11 3.52
C ASP A 74 5.83 -20.66 2.41
N GLY A 75 6.85 -19.91 1.96
CA GLY A 75 7.68 -20.30 0.81
C GLY A 75 9.04 -19.59 0.70
N ALA A 76 9.87 -19.64 1.75
CA ALA A 76 11.29 -19.26 1.80
C ALA A 76 11.69 -17.78 1.56
N PRO A 77 12.95 -17.43 1.90
CA PRO A 77 13.42 -17.06 3.23
C PRO A 77 12.96 -15.64 3.65
N ALA A 78 12.87 -15.45 4.96
CA ALA A 78 12.51 -14.17 5.58
C ALA A 78 13.45 -13.03 5.15
N PHE A 79 12.86 -11.88 4.78
CA PHE A 79 13.57 -10.62 4.81
C PHE A 79 14.24 -10.47 6.20
N PRO A 80 15.54 -10.16 6.29
CA PRO A 80 16.21 -10.10 7.57
C PRO A 80 15.56 -9.01 8.42
N ASN A 81 14.78 -9.46 9.40
CA ASN A 81 14.21 -8.67 10.47
C ASN A 81 15.39 -8.16 11.31
N THR A 82 15.98 -7.05 10.88
CA THR A 82 17.02 -6.40 11.67
C THR A 82 16.33 -5.82 12.90
N PRO A 83 16.71 -6.22 14.13
CA PRO A 83 16.12 -5.65 15.31
C PRO A 83 16.34 -4.13 15.28
N ARG A 84 15.26 -3.41 15.57
CA ARG A 84 15.17 -1.95 15.71
C ARG A 84 16.15 -1.49 16.80
N ALA A 85 17.42 -1.35 16.43
CA ALA A 85 18.44 -0.74 17.26
C ALA A 85 18.13 0.76 17.39
N GLY A 86 18.27 1.25 18.62
CA GLY A 86 17.75 2.52 19.09
C GLY A 86 18.29 3.75 18.36
N TYR A 87 17.47 4.80 18.41
CA TYR A 87 17.85 6.18 18.64
C TYR A 87 19.28 6.58 18.23
N TYR A 88 19.41 7.24 17.08
CA TYR A 88 20.48 8.19 16.86
C TYR A 88 20.39 9.28 17.95
N ARG A 89 21.18 9.14 19.02
CA ARG A 89 21.42 10.14 20.05
C ARG A 89 22.87 10.65 19.97
N ASP A 90 23.38 10.85 18.76
CA ASP A 90 24.66 11.52 18.51
C ASP A 90 24.60 12.36 17.23
N GLN A 91 23.54 13.17 17.09
CA GLN A 91 23.66 14.37 16.25
C GLN A 91 24.58 15.36 16.96
N ALA A 92 25.89 15.18 16.79
CA ALA A 92 26.84 16.24 17.02
C ALA A 92 26.51 17.40 16.07
N LEU A 93 26.12 18.53 16.66
CA LEU A 93 25.84 19.79 15.98
C LEU A 93 27.07 20.27 15.17
N PRO A 94 26.86 21.01 14.07
CA PRO A 94 27.90 21.32 13.09
C PRO A 94 28.97 22.27 13.66
N GLN A 95 30.25 21.88 13.59
CA GLN A 95 31.36 22.79 13.83
C GLN A 95 31.53 23.73 12.63
N ARG A 96 31.34 25.03 12.89
CA ARG A 96 31.56 26.11 11.92
C ARG A 96 33.05 26.20 11.57
N PRO A 97 33.42 26.52 10.31
CA PRO A 97 34.81 26.75 9.94
C PRO A 97 35.32 28.06 10.57
N MET A 98 36.35 27.97 11.42
CA MET A 98 37.20 29.12 11.73
C MET A 98 38.06 29.42 10.49
N ARG A 99 37.79 30.54 9.81
CA ARG A 99 38.79 31.22 8.99
C ARG A 99 39.54 32.19 9.90
N ALA A 100 40.84 31.99 10.07
CA ALA A 100 41.72 33.00 10.62
C ALA A 100 41.96 34.11 9.57
N ILE A 101 42.02 35.36 10.05
CA ILE A 101 42.52 36.55 9.33
C ILE A 101 43.94 36.79 9.84
#